data_AF-A0A662KE17-F1
#
_entry.id   AF-A0A662KE17-F1
#
_cell.length_a   1.000
_cell.length_b   1.000
_cell.length_c   1.000
_cell.angle_alpha   90.00
_cell.angle_beta   90.00
_cell.angle_gamma   90.00
#
_symmetry.space_group_name_H-M   'P 1'
#
loop_
_entity.id
_entity.type
_entity.pdbx_description
1 polymer ?
#
loop_
_entity_poly.entity_id
_entity_poly.type
_entity_poly.pdbx_seq_one_letter_code
_entity_poly.pdbx_strand_id
1 'polypeptide(L)' 'MITADQLTKVYQNDVVGLDHLTLEVKPGEIFCMLGANGAGKTTT' A
#
# COMPACT_ATOMS: atom_id res chain seq x y z
N MET A 1 8.58 -9.03 10.41
CA MET A 1 7.71 -7.87 10.70
C MET A 1 7.88 -6.91 9.55
N ILE A 2 6.80 -6.57 8.88
CA ILE A 2 6.79 -5.61 7.77
C ILE A 2 5.99 -4.40 8.23
N THR A 3 6.51 -3.20 7.99
CA THR A 3 5.87 -1.94 8.38
C THR A 3 5.95 -0.93 7.24
N ALA A 4 4.83 -0.30 6.94
CA ALA A 4 4.73 0.93 6.15
C ALA A 4 4.14 2.01 7.06
N ASP A 5 4.74 3.19 7.07
CA ASP A 5 4.27 4.35 7.84
C ASP A 5 4.11 5.53 6.90
N GLN A 6 2.87 6.01 6.78
CA GLN A 6 2.49 7.14 5.92
C GLN A 6 3.06 7.04 4.48
N LEU A 7 3.06 5.83 3.89
CA LEU A 7 3.63 5.58 2.57
C LEU A 7 2.78 6.22 1.46
N THR A 8 3.40 7.14 0.73
CA THR A 8 2.82 7.78 -0.46
C THR A 8 3.64 7.41 -1.70
N LYS A 9 2.96 7.02 -2.77
CA LYS A 9 3.58 6.69 -4.05
C LYS A 9 2.89 7.46 -5.16
N VAL A 10 3.66 8.30 -5.85
CA VAL A 10 3.23 9.03 -7.05
C VAL A 10 4.01 8.50 -8.25
N TYR A 11 3.31 8.28 -9.36
CA TYR A 11 3.88 7.83 -10.64
C TYR A 11 4.32 9.02 -11.50
N GLN A 12 5.05 8.75 -12.59
CA GLN A 12 5.64 9.79 -13.46
C GLN A 12 4.63 10.74 -14.11
N ASN A 13 3.35 10.36 -14.16
CA ASN A 13 2.24 11.15 -14.68
C ASN A 13 1.43 11.84 -13.57
N ASP A 14 2.04 12.08 -12.40
CA ASP A 14 1.43 12.69 -11.22
C ASP A 14 0.23 11.92 -10.64
N VAL A 15 0.03 10.67 -11.05
CA VAL A 15 -1.00 9.82 -10.49
C VAL A 15 -0.56 9.31 -9.13
N VAL A 16 -1.35 9.64 -8.10
CA VAL A 16 -1.20 9.12 -6.75
C VAL A 16 -1.68 7.67 -6.72
N GLY A 17 -0.74 6.74 -6.61
CA GLY A 17 -1.01 5.30 -6.51
C GLY A 17 -1.21 4.81 -5.06
N LEU A 18 -0.55 5.47 -4.11
CA LEU A 18 -0.78 5.29 -2.67
C LEU A 18 -0.75 6.66 -2.00
N ASP A 19 -1.64 6.87 -1.04
CA ASP A 19 -1.77 8.12 -0.30
C ASP A 19 -1.75 7.82 1.20
N HIS A 20 -0.64 8.13 1.87
CA HIS A 20 -0.44 8.01 3.32
C HIS A 20 -0.80 6.62 3.91
N LEU A 21 -0.44 5.53 3.21
CA LEU A 21 -0.73 4.17 3.68
C LEU A 21 0.12 3.81 4.91
N THR A 22 -0.55 3.44 6.01
CA THR A 22 0.09 2.87 7.20
C THR A 22 -0.36 1.42 7.38
N LEU A 23 0.59 0.48 7.44
CA LEU A 23 0.35 -0.95 7.51
C LEU A 23 1.40 -1.63 8.39
N GLU A 24 0.99 -2.53 9.26
CA GLU A 24 1.87 -3.43 10.01
C GLU A 24 1.46 -4.88 9.73
N VAL A 25 2.41 -5.74 9.39
CA VAL A 25 2.21 -7.19 9.26
C VAL A 25 3.18 -7.92 10.17
N LYS A 26 2.64 -8.66 11.14
CA LYS A 26 3.42 -9.36 12.16
C LYS A 26 3.99 -10.67 11.63
N PRO A 27 5.07 -11.21 12.25
CA PRO A 27 5.58 -12.52 11.89
C PRO A 27 4.49 -13.61 12.01
N GLY A 28 4.31 -14.40 10.95
CA GLY A 28 3.31 -15.48 10.90
C GLY A 28 1.90 -15.02 10.49
N GLU A 29 1.68 -13.73 10.27
CA GLU A 29 0.40 -13.19 9.83
C GLU A 29 0.25 -13.30 8.30
N ILE A 30 -0.95 -13.69 7.85
CA ILE A 30 -1.32 -13.69 6.44
C ILE A 30 -2.15 -12.43 6.18
N PHE A 31 -1.62 -11.54 5.35
CA PHE A 31 -2.30 -10.30 4.97
C PHE A 31 -2.81 -10.39 3.53
N CYS A 32 -4.03 -9.89 3.29
CA CYS A 32 -4.60 -9.74 1.94
C CYS A 32 -5.18 -8.34 1.79
N MET A 33 -4.78 -7.65 0.72
CA MET A 33 -5.29 -6.32 0.38
C MET A 33 -6.36 -6.45 -0.71
N LEU A 34 -7.59 -6.03 -0.39
CA LEU A 34 -8.74 -6.08 -1.28
C LEU A 34 -9.19 -4.67 -1.67
N GLY A 35 -9.73 -4.51 -2.87
CA GLY A 35 -10.18 -3.21 -3.38
C GLY A 35 -10.38 -3.21 -4.89
N ALA A 36 -11.01 -2.15 -5.42
CA ALA A 36 -11.25 -1.97 -6.85
C ALA A 36 -9.95 -1.82 -7.66
N ASN A 37 -10.02 -1.96 -8.99
CA ASN A 37 -8.88 -1.69 -9.86
C ASN A 37 -8.43 -0.22 -9.71
N GLY A 38 -7.13 0.01 -9.62
CA GLY A 38 -6.57 1.34 -9.35
C GLY A 38 -6.48 1.73 -7.87
N ALA A 39 -6.97 0.92 -6.93
CA ALA A 39 -6.91 1.23 -5.49
C ALA A 39 -5.52 1.07 -4.84
N GLY A 40 -4.43 1.05 -5.61
CA GLY A 40 -3.06 0.93 -5.08
C GLY A 40 -2.60 -0.49 -4.73
N LYS A 41 -3.39 -1.52 -5.04
CA LYS A 41 -3.09 -2.90 -4.60
C LYS A 41 -1.75 -3.48 -5.08
N THR A 42 -1.34 -3.17 -6.31
CA THR A 42 -0.08 -3.62 -6.89
C THR A 42 1.06 -2.63 -6.58
N THR A 43 0.72 -1.47 -6.03
CA THR A 43 1.65 -0.41 -5.70
C THR A 43 2.25 -0.60 -4.31
N THR A 44 1.52 -1.23 -3.38
CA THR A 44 1.99 -1.67 -2.06
C THR A 44 2.80 -2.96 -2.15
#